data_AF-A0A9E4I647-F1
#
_entry.id   AF-A0A9E4I647-F1
#
_cell.length_a   1.000
_cell.length_b   1.000
_cell.length_c   1.000
_cell.angle_alpha   90.00
_cell.angle_beta   90.00
_cell.angle_gamma   90.00
#
_symmetry.space_group_name_H-M   'P 1'
#
loop_
_entity.id
_entity.type
_entity.pdbx_description
1 polymer ?
#
loop_
_entity_poly.entity_id
_entity_poly.type
_entity_poly.pdbx_seq_one_letter_code
_entity_poly.pdbx_strand_id
1 'polypeptide(L)'
;MRINSGWVDRAWIGNCLAAGLAQSYFEPLEATSIHGTVVQMLLFTQLHLKPLVRWLDPRRETYNEAVGRQVDDFRSFINIHYVSERCDTPLWRHVDADCIPEDAKRRLSQWAARTHRRSDFAPLPGDLHHVMEQLYNPVFDGLGLLRRDTARAELAANPKVRAHARRTSERQRKEFRLAAARMPGHREILVALHRQPAESVGVTGWRSSETATA
;
A
#
# COMPACT_ATOMS: atom_id res chain seq x y z
N MET A 1 -23.42 2.10 12.84
CA MET A 1 -23.14 2.88 11.61
C MET A 1 -22.80 1.88 10.50
N ARG A 2 -23.55 1.87 9.40
CA ARG A 2 -23.28 1.02 8.23
C ARG A 2 -22.47 1.84 7.24
N ILE A 3 -21.31 1.34 6.82
CA ILE A 3 -20.45 1.98 5.83
C ILE A 3 -20.60 1.22 4.51
N ASN A 4 -20.67 1.94 3.40
CA ASN A 4 -20.69 1.34 2.08
C ASN A 4 -19.27 1.42 1.49
N SER A 5 -18.67 0.27 1.21
CA SER A 5 -17.37 0.21 0.53
C SER A 5 -17.52 0.59 -0.92
N GLY A 6 -16.63 1.44 -1.42
CA GLY A 6 -16.72 1.98 -2.76
C GLY A 6 -15.91 3.26 -2.94
N TRP A 7 -16.06 3.87 -4.10
CA TRP A 7 -15.38 5.10 -4.48
C TRP A 7 -16.24 5.90 -5.45
N VAL A 8 -15.92 7.17 -5.60
CA VAL A 8 -16.55 8.03 -6.63
C VAL A 8 -15.80 7.89 -7.96
N ASP A 9 -16.55 7.92 -9.07
CA ASP A 9 -15.99 7.79 -10.42
C ASP A 9 -14.97 8.88 -10.77
N ARG A 10 -15.20 10.11 -10.27
CA ARG A 10 -14.30 11.25 -10.43
C ARG A 10 -14.07 11.93 -9.09
N ALA A 11 -12.82 11.94 -8.64
CA ALA A 11 -12.41 12.61 -7.41
C ALA A 11 -12.46 14.14 -7.53
N TRP A 12 -12.35 14.70 -8.74
CA TRP A 12 -12.39 16.13 -8.99
C TRP A 12 -13.41 16.49 -10.07
N ILE A 13 -14.40 17.31 -9.70
CA ILE A 13 -15.41 17.89 -10.60
C ILE A 13 -15.47 19.41 -10.38
N GLY A 14 -15.25 20.20 -11.44
CA GLY A 14 -15.30 21.66 -11.36
C GLY A 14 -14.29 22.24 -10.35
N ASN A 15 -14.77 22.92 -9.33
CA ASN A 15 -13.97 23.46 -8.21
C ASN A 15 -14.02 22.58 -6.96
N CYS A 16 -14.61 21.40 -7.01
CA CYS A 16 -14.77 20.50 -5.87
C CYS A 16 -13.84 19.28 -6.01
N LEU A 17 -13.07 19.01 -4.96
CA LEU A 17 -12.17 17.87 -4.83
C LEU A 17 -12.62 16.99 -3.66
N ALA A 18 -13.01 15.75 -3.95
CA ALA A 18 -13.20 14.71 -2.96
C ALA A 18 -11.83 14.13 -2.58
N ALA A 19 -11.57 14.05 -1.26
CA ALA A 19 -10.33 13.49 -0.74
C ALA A 19 -10.59 12.58 0.47
N GLY A 20 -9.73 11.59 0.65
CA GLY A 20 -9.85 10.61 1.73
C GLY A 20 -11.17 9.85 1.69
N LEU A 21 -11.89 9.78 2.81
CA LEU A 21 -13.16 9.05 2.91
C LEU A 21 -14.27 9.59 2.00
N ALA A 22 -14.20 10.86 1.58
CA ALA A 22 -15.13 11.42 0.60
C ALA A 22 -14.87 10.89 -0.83
N GLN A 23 -13.67 10.38 -1.09
CA GLN A 23 -13.25 9.88 -2.41
C GLN A 23 -13.40 8.36 -2.50
N SER A 24 -12.84 7.62 -1.54
CA SER A 24 -12.92 6.16 -1.51
C SER A 24 -12.87 5.62 -0.09
N TYR A 25 -13.50 4.46 0.09
CA TYR A 25 -13.42 3.67 1.31
C TYR A 25 -13.36 2.18 0.99
N PHE A 26 -12.42 1.52 1.64
CA PHE A 26 -12.27 0.08 1.68
C PHE A 26 -12.17 -0.35 3.14
N GLU A 27 -12.38 -1.64 3.41
CA GLU A 27 -12.10 -2.18 4.73
C GLU A 27 -10.63 -1.91 5.13
N PRO A 28 -10.34 -1.72 6.42
CA PRO A 28 -9.04 -1.25 6.89
C PRO A 28 -7.96 -2.36 6.92
N LEU A 29 -8.05 -3.37 6.05
CA LEU A 29 -7.16 -4.53 6.04
C LEU A 29 -5.69 -4.14 5.83
N GLU A 30 -5.43 -3.17 4.97
CA GLU A 30 -4.08 -2.74 4.54
C GLU A 30 -3.80 -1.25 4.82
N ALA A 31 -4.48 -0.68 5.83
CA ALA A 31 -4.33 0.73 6.24
C ALA A 31 -4.38 1.76 5.08
N THR A 32 -5.19 1.48 4.05
CA THR A 32 -5.20 2.23 2.78
C THR A 32 -5.78 3.63 2.88
N SER A 33 -6.64 3.95 3.87
CA SER A 33 -7.36 5.23 3.91
C SER A 33 -6.44 6.44 4.11
N ILE A 34 -5.56 6.41 5.12
CA ILE A 34 -4.62 7.51 5.38
C ILE A 34 -3.58 7.57 4.26
N HIS A 35 -3.01 6.43 3.87
CA HIS A 35 -2.07 6.33 2.77
C HIS A 35 -2.64 6.91 1.47
N GLY A 36 -3.87 6.54 1.12
CA GLY A 36 -4.60 7.01 -0.06
C GLY A 36 -4.75 8.53 -0.06
N THR A 37 -5.17 9.09 1.07
CA THR A 37 -5.29 10.54 1.27
C THR A 37 -3.97 11.26 1.04
N VAL A 38 -2.86 10.76 1.62
CA VAL A 38 -1.52 11.35 1.45
C VAL A 38 -1.08 11.33 -0.01
N VAL A 39 -1.23 10.20 -0.69
CA VAL A 39 -0.88 10.07 -2.11
C VAL A 39 -1.74 11.00 -2.98
N GLN A 40 -3.04 11.15 -2.70
CA GLN A 40 -3.91 12.11 -3.38
C GLN A 40 -3.40 13.55 -3.24
N MET A 41 -2.96 13.95 -2.04
CA MET A 41 -2.43 15.30 -1.81
C MET A 41 -1.08 15.50 -2.51
N LEU A 42 -0.23 14.48 -2.56
CA LEU A 42 1.03 14.51 -3.32
C LEU A 42 0.76 14.67 -4.82
N LEU A 43 -0.15 13.87 -5.38
CA LEU A 43 -0.56 13.98 -6.78
C LEU A 43 -1.10 15.37 -7.09
N PHE A 44 -2.02 15.87 -6.25
CA PHE A 44 -2.60 17.21 -6.42
C PHE A 44 -1.50 18.27 -6.43
N THR A 45 -0.59 18.24 -5.45
CA THR A 45 0.50 19.22 -5.33
C THR A 45 1.46 19.15 -6.51
N GLN A 46 1.87 17.94 -6.90
CA GLN A 46 2.82 17.73 -7.99
C GLN A 46 2.25 18.16 -9.35
N LEU A 47 0.99 17.81 -9.61
CA LEU A 47 0.32 18.16 -10.85
C LEU A 47 -0.07 19.65 -10.88
N HIS A 48 -0.54 20.23 -9.76
CA HIS A 48 -1.23 21.53 -9.78
C HIS A 48 -0.51 22.70 -9.10
N LEU A 49 0.30 22.48 -8.07
CA LEU A 49 0.85 23.55 -7.23
C LEU A 49 2.32 23.87 -7.51
N LYS A 50 3.04 23.04 -8.28
CA LYS A 50 4.44 23.33 -8.63
C LYS A 50 4.52 24.55 -9.58
N PRO A 51 5.42 25.53 -9.34
CA PRO A 51 5.41 26.86 -9.97
C PRO A 51 5.52 26.91 -11.50
N LEU A 52 5.92 25.80 -12.12
CA LEU A 52 6.20 25.71 -13.54
C LEU A 52 4.95 25.64 -14.44
N VAL A 53 3.75 25.58 -13.85
CA VAL A 53 2.60 25.11 -14.60
C VAL A 53 1.45 26.09 -14.42
N ARG A 54 1.35 27.06 -15.33
CA ARG A 54 0.15 27.89 -15.51
C ARG A 54 -0.95 27.08 -16.22
N TRP A 55 -2.19 27.31 -15.78
CA TRP A 55 -3.50 26.98 -16.36
C TRP A 55 -3.58 26.01 -17.55
N LEU A 56 -4.29 24.88 -17.38
CA LEU A 56 -5.32 24.34 -18.29
C LEU A 56 -5.77 22.92 -17.85
N ASP A 57 -7.00 22.60 -18.23
CA ASP A 57 -7.83 21.40 -18.02
C ASP A 57 -7.19 19.99 -18.00
N PRO A 58 -6.14 19.64 -18.80
CA PRO A 58 -5.63 18.26 -18.85
C PRO A 58 -5.13 17.69 -17.52
N ARG A 59 -4.88 18.54 -16.52
CA ARG A 59 -4.41 18.06 -15.21
C ARG A 59 -5.52 17.46 -14.35
N ARG A 60 -6.78 17.88 -14.51
CA ARG A 60 -7.89 17.30 -13.72
C ARG A 60 -8.18 15.87 -14.16
N GLU A 61 -8.18 15.63 -15.47
CA GLU A 61 -8.31 14.29 -16.04
C GLU A 61 -7.15 13.42 -15.61
N THR A 62 -5.90 13.89 -15.77
CA THR A 62 -4.70 13.19 -15.28
C THR A 62 -4.79 12.87 -13.78
N TYR A 63 -5.30 13.80 -12.97
CA TYR A 63 -5.52 13.59 -11.54
C TYR A 63 -6.58 12.51 -11.30
N ASN A 64 -7.75 12.61 -11.94
CA ASN A 64 -8.83 11.63 -11.81
C ASN A 64 -8.39 10.23 -12.25
N GLU A 65 -7.64 10.12 -13.35
CA GLU A 65 -7.07 8.85 -13.83
C GLU A 65 -6.05 8.28 -12.83
N ALA A 66 -5.18 9.11 -12.27
CA ALA A 66 -4.19 8.68 -11.28
C ALA A 66 -4.84 8.20 -9.98
N VAL A 67 -5.88 8.91 -9.51
CA VAL A 67 -6.65 8.52 -8.32
C VAL A 67 -7.52 7.30 -8.60
N GLY A 68 -8.13 7.19 -9.78
CA GLY A 68 -8.84 5.97 -10.21
C GLY A 68 -7.91 4.75 -10.20
N ARG A 69 -6.71 4.88 -10.80
CA ARG A 69 -5.71 3.80 -10.79
C ARG A 69 -5.27 3.42 -9.37
N GLN A 70 -5.08 4.41 -8.48
CA GLN A 70 -4.78 4.14 -7.08
C GLN A 70 -5.86 3.27 -6.42
N VAL A 71 -7.13 3.60 -6.65
CA VAL A 71 -8.27 2.85 -6.09
C VAL A 71 -8.33 1.44 -6.67
N ASP A 72 -8.10 1.28 -7.98
CA ASP A 72 -8.05 -0.04 -8.62
C ASP A 72 -6.91 -0.89 -8.04
N ASP A 73 -5.71 -0.32 -7.87
CA ASP A 73 -4.57 -1.02 -7.27
C ASP A 73 -4.85 -1.44 -5.81
N PHE A 74 -5.53 -0.60 -5.01
CA PHE A 74 -5.97 -0.98 -3.67
C PHE A 74 -7.03 -2.08 -3.68
N ARG A 75 -8.06 -1.95 -4.52
CA ARG A 75 -9.13 -2.95 -4.66
C ARG A 75 -8.51 -4.31 -4.97
N SER A 76 -7.61 -4.37 -5.94
CA SER A 76 -7.03 -5.62 -6.39
C SER A 76 -6.09 -6.22 -5.36
N PHE A 77 -5.28 -5.40 -4.68
CA PHE A 77 -4.43 -5.88 -3.61
C PHE A 77 -5.22 -6.43 -2.42
N ILE A 78 -6.27 -5.73 -1.97
CA ILE A 78 -7.14 -6.18 -0.88
C ILE A 78 -7.83 -7.50 -1.27
N ASN A 79 -8.39 -7.59 -2.49
CA ASN A 79 -9.10 -8.79 -2.93
C ASN A 79 -8.19 -10.04 -2.99
N ILE A 80 -6.88 -9.88 -3.24
CA ILE A 80 -5.96 -11.02 -3.21
C ILE A 80 -5.91 -11.71 -1.84
N HIS A 81 -6.14 -10.98 -0.73
CA HIS A 81 -6.18 -11.57 0.62
C HIS A 81 -7.29 -12.61 0.78
N TYR A 82 -8.30 -12.53 -0.07
CA TYR A 82 -9.46 -13.42 -0.09
C TYR A 82 -9.27 -14.63 -1.00
N VAL A 83 -8.16 -14.70 -1.75
CA VAL A 83 -7.80 -15.90 -2.52
C VAL A 83 -7.33 -16.97 -1.55
N SER A 84 -8.25 -17.84 -1.18
CA SER A 84 -8.05 -18.84 -0.13
C SER A 84 -8.62 -20.19 -0.52
N GLU A 85 -8.07 -21.26 0.06
CA GLU A 85 -8.65 -22.62 -0.01
C GLU A 85 -9.76 -22.83 1.04
N ARG A 86 -10.01 -21.83 1.89
CA ARG A 86 -11.06 -21.91 2.92
C ARG A 86 -12.44 -22.01 2.29
N CYS A 87 -13.25 -22.91 2.83
CA CYS A 87 -14.65 -23.10 2.47
C CYS A 87 -15.52 -23.46 3.70
N ASP A 88 -14.99 -23.20 4.89
CA ASP A 88 -15.52 -23.65 6.18
C ASP A 88 -16.71 -22.81 6.68
N THR A 89 -16.86 -21.57 6.21
CA THR A 89 -17.95 -20.66 6.61
C THR A 89 -18.73 -20.13 5.40
N PRO A 90 -19.96 -19.60 5.59
CA PRO A 90 -20.73 -19.00 4.49
C PRO A 90 -19.97 -17.89 3.74
N LEU A 91 -19.16 -17.08 4.46
CA LEU A 91 -18.30 -16.07 3.84
C LEU A 91 -17.30 -16.72 2.88
N TRP A 92 -16.53 -17.70 3.35
CA TRP A 92 -15.49 -18.35 2.54
C TRP A 92 -16.06 -19.23 1.41
N ARG A 93 -17.31 -19.67 1.52
CA ARG A 93 -18.01 -20.31 0.40
C ARG A 93 -18.56 -19.32 -0.63
N HIS A 94 -18.84 -18.09 -0.22
CA HIS A 94 -19.32 -17.04 -1.10
C HIS A 94 -18.18 -16.34 -1.85
N VAL A 95 -17.05 -16.15 -1.17
CA VAL A 95 -15.82 -15.64 -1.77
C VAL A 95 -15.25 -16.73 -2.67
N ASP A 96 -15.70 -16.74 -3.93
CA ASP A 96 -15.23 -17.63 -4.97
C ASP A 96 -14.42 -16.88 -6.03
N ALA A 97 -14.03 -17.59 -7.09
CA ALA A 97 -13.26 -17.01 -8.19
C ALA A 97 -14.00 -15.84 -8.86
N ASP A 98 -15.33 -15.79 -8.88
CA ASP A 98 -16.09 -14.74 -9.56
C ASP A 98 -16.11 -13.43 -8.78
N CYS A 99 -15.84 -13.48 -7.47
CA CYS A 99 -15.70 -12.29 -6.62
C CYS A 99 -14.35 -11.56 -6.82
N ILE A 100 -13.33 -12.24 -7.35
CA ILE A 100 -11.99 -11.67 -7.53
C ILE A 100 -11.95 -10.79 -8.79
N PRO A 101 -11.47 -9.53 -8.71
CA PRO A 101 -11.35 -8.65 -9.88
C PRO A 101 -10.48 -9.26 -10.99
N GLU A 102 -10.85 -9.01 -12.25
CA GLU A 102 -10.16 -9.57 -13.42
C GLU A 102 -8.69 -9.18 -13.51
N ASP A 103 -8.33 -7.96 -13.10
CA ASP A 103 -6.95 -7.52 -13.08
C ASP A 103 -6.14 -8.23 -11.98
N ALA A 104 -6.74 -8.54 -10.83
CA ALA A 104 -6.16 -9.40 -9.80
C ALA A 104 -5.96 -10.83 -10.33
N LYS A 105 -6.95 -11.43 -10.99
CA LYS A 105 -6.83 -12.75 -11.65
C LYS A 105 -5.70 -12.76 -12.67
N ARG A 106 -5.62 -11.72 -13.51
CA ARG A 106 -4.55 -11.57 -14.51
C ARG A 106 -3.16 -11.53 -13.86
N ARG A 107 -3.00 -10.75 -12.78
CA ARG A 107 -1.75 -10.68 -12.00
C ARG A 107 -1.40 -12.05 -11.38
N LEU A 108 -2.36 -12.72 -10.76
CA LEU A 108 -2.16 -14.07 -10.19
C LEU A 108 -1.72 -15.08 -11.26
N SER A 109 -2.38 -15.11 -12.41
CA SER A 109 -2.00 -16.00 -13.51
C SER A 109 -0.61 -15.69 -14.05
N GLN A 110 -0.27 -14.41 -14.20
CA GLN A 110 1.07 -13.97 -14.62
C GLN A 110 2.14 -14.41 -13.60
N TRP A 111 1.84 -14.28 -12.31
CA TRP A 111 2.77 -14.56 -11.23
C TRP A 111 2.85 -16.04 -10.83
N ALA A 112 1.90 -16.86 -11.28
CA ALA A 112 2.03 -18.31 -11.25
C ALA A 112 3.10 -18.80 -12.25
N ALA A 113 3.19 -18.14 -13.42
CA ALA A 113 4.13 -18.49 -14.48
C ALA A 113 5.56 -17.97 -14.25
N ARG A 114 5.72 -16.85 -13.53
CA ARG A 114 7.03 -16.28 -13.15
C ARG A 114 6.94 -15.52 -11.84
N THR A 115 8.05 -15.35 -11.12
CA THR A 115 8.01 -14.51 -9.90
C THR A 115 7.64 -13.07 -10.26
N HIS A 116 6.83 -12.43 -9.41
CA HIS A 116 6.46 -11.03 -9.56
C HIS A 116 7.68 -10.12 -9.38
N ARG A 117 7.70 -8.97 -10.07
CA ARG A 117 8.87 -8.08 -10.16
C ARG A 117 8.44 -6.64 -10.01
N ARG A 118 9.38 -5.77 -9.63
CA ARG A 118 9.16 -4.32 -9.57
C ARG A 118 8.62 -3.73 -10.87
N SER A 119 9.01 -4.28 -12.02
CA SER A 119 8.50 -3.87 -13.35
C SER A 119 7.01 -4.12 -13.55
N ASP A 120 6.36 -4.91 -12.69
CA ASP A 120 4.92 -5.21 -12.76
C ASP A 120 4.07 -4.11 -12.10
N PHE A 121 4.72 -3.07 -11.55
CA PHE A 121 4.11 -1.97 -10.79
C PHE A 121 4.50 -0.63 -11.41
N ALA A 122 3.60 -0.08 -12.22
CA ALA A 122 3.81 1.23 -12.84
C ALA A 122 3.60 2.36 -11.81
N PRO A 123 4.50 3.36 -11.75
CA PRO A 123 4.31 4.49 -10.85
C PRO A 123 3.10 5.36 -11.28
N LEU A 124 2.58 6.14 -10.33
CA LEU A 124 1.67 7.25 -10.62
C LEU A 124 2.45 8.44 -11.24
N PRO A 125 1.78 9.44 -11.83
CA PRO A 125 2.45 10.62 -12.39
C PRO A 125 3.48 11.22 -11.42
N GLY A 126 4.61 11.67 -11.96
CA GLY A 126 5.71 12.19 -11.14
C GLY A 126 6.56 11.11 -10.45
N ASP A 127 6.60 9.89 -11.01
CA ASP A 127 7.35 8.73 -10.46
C ASP A 127 6.89 8.33 -9.04
N LEU A 128 5.61 8.55 -8.75
CA LEU A 128 5.04 8.32 -7.43
C LEU A 128 4.62 6.85 -7.27
N HIS A 129 5.51 6.04 -6.70
CA HIS A 129 5.22 4.66 -6.33
C HIS A 129 4.34 4.61 -5.08
N HIS A 130 3.15 4.02 -5.18
CA HIS A 130 2.21 3.88 -4.05
C HIS A 130 1.97 2.41 -3.66
N VAL A 131 1.88 1.53 -4.66
CA VAL A 131 1.81 0.07 -4.48
C VAL A 131 3.00 -0.58 -5.21
N MET A 132 3.69 -1.51 -4.57
CA MET A 132 4.93 -2.13 -5.05
C MET A 132 4.99 -3.63 -4.70
N GLU A 133 5.95 -4.34 -5.31
CA GLU A 133 6.17 -5.79 -5.12
C GLU A 133 6.36 -6.18 -3.66
N GLN A 134 6.94 -5.28 -2.86
CA GLN A 134 7.27 -5.55 -1.47
C GLN A 134 6.03 -5.78 -0.60
N LEU A 135 4.90 -5.14 -0.96
CA LEU A 135 3.62 -5.31 -0.27
C LEU A 135 3.01 -6.69 -0.55
N TYR A 136 3.25 -7.25 -1.73
CA TYR A 136 2.67 -8.51 -2.18
C TYR A 136 3.40 -9.72 -1.59
N ASN A 137 4.71 -9.63 -1.35
CA ASN A 137 5.52 -10.72 -0.83
C ASN A 137 4.94 -11.43 0.41
N PRO A 138 4.64 -10.73 1.53
CA PRO A 138 4.15 -11.41 2.74
C PRO A 138 2.76 -12.02 2.54
N VAL A 139 1.89 -11.37 1.77
CA VAL A 139 0.55 -11.86 1.44
C VAL A 139 0.65 -13.16 0.64
N PHE A 140 1.49 -13.17 -0.39
CA PHE A 140 1.66 -14.33 -1.25
C PHE A 140 2.34 -15.49 -0.53
N ASP A 141 3.32 -15.21 0.34
CA ASP A 141 3.95 -16.27 1.15
C ASP A 141 2.94 -16.86 2.15
N GLY A 142 2.17 -16.00 2.84
CA GLY A 142 1.16 -16.42 3.81
C GLY A 142 0.02 -17.22 3.20
N LEU A 143 -0.39 -16.91 1.96
CA LEU A 143 -1.43 -17.64 1.23
C LEU A 143 -0.90 -18.82 0.41
N GLY A 144 0.41 -19.07 0.41
CA GLY A 144 1.01 -20.14 -0.39
C GLY A 144 0.99 -19.89 -1.91
N LEU A 145 0.77 -18.64 -2.34
CA LEU A 145 0.71 -18.23 -3.74
C LEU A 145 2.11 -18.10 -4.39
N LEU A 146 3.17 -18.04 -3.59
CA LEU A 146 4.55 -18.08 -4.10
C LEU A 146 4.90 -19.48 -4.64
N ARG A 147 4.97 -19.61 -5.96
CA ARG A 147 5.35 -20.85 -6.65
C ARG A 147 6.85 -21.14 -6.49
N ARG A 148 7.18 -21.96 -5.49
CA ARG A 148 8.58 -22.34 -5.16
C ARG A 148 9.33 -22.97 -6.34
N ASP A 149 8.67 -23.78 -7.14
CA ASP A 149 9.30 -24.43 -8.30
C ASP A 149 9.65 -23.42 -9.39
N THR A 150 8.74 -22.48 -9.66
CA THR A 150 8.98 -21.36 -10.58
C THR A 150 10.17 -20.52 -10.11
N ALA A 151 10.20 -20.12 -8.84
CA ALA A 151 11.32 -19.36 -8.28
C ALA A 151 12.64 -20.14 -8.33
N ARG A 152 12.61 -21.46 -8.06
CA ARG A 152 13.79 -22.33 -8.13
C ARG A 152 14.32 -22.41 -9.56
N ALA A 153 13.43 -22.57 -10.54
CA ALA A 153 13.80 -22.62 -11.96
C ALA A 153 14.43 -21.29 -12.41
N GLU A 154 13.84 -20.14 -12.06
CA GLU A 154 14.40 -18.82 -12.37
C GLU A 154 15.79 -18.61 -11.75
N LEU A 155 15.97 -18.99 -10.48
CA LEU A 155 17.27 -18.90 -9.81
C LEU A 155 18.30 -19.89 -10.39
N ALA A 156 17.88 -21.07 -10.82
CA ALA A 156 18.77 -22.03 -11.48
C ALA A 156 19.26 -21.51 -12.84
N ALA A 157 18.36 -20.88 -13.60
CA ALA A 157 18.66 -20.28 -14.90
C ALA A 157 19.59 -19.05 -14.79
N ASN A 158 19.64 -18.38 -13.64
CA ASN A 158 20.47 -17.20 -13.43
C ASN A 158 21.39 -17.32 -12.20
N PRO A 159 22.60 -17.93 -12.36
CA PRO A 159 23.53 -18.14 -11.26
C PRO A 159 23.98 -16.85 -10.54
N LYS A 160 24.07 -15.73 -11.27
CA LYS A 160 24.43 -14.42 -10.69
C LYS A 160 23.34 -13.93 -9.74
N VAL A 161 22.08 -13.96 -10.19
CA VAL A 161 20.93 -13.60 -9.35
C VAL A 161 20.82 -14.54 -8.15
N ARG A 162 21.00 -15.85 -8.34
CA ARG A 162 21.01 -16.82 -7.24
C ARG A 162 22.08 -16.53 -6.20
N ALA A 163 23.30 -16.24 -6.63
CA ALA A 163 24.40 -15.89 -5.73
C ALA A 163 24.12 -14.57 -4.99
N HIS A 164 23.55 -13.56 -5.68
CA HIS A 164 23.14 -12.31 -5.07
C HIS A 164 22.04 -12.53 -4.02
N ALA A 165 20.98 -13.27 -4.35
CA ALA A 165 19.87 -13.57 -3.45
C ALA A 165 20.34 -14.29 -2.17
N ARG A 166 21.25 -15.28 -2.30
CA ARG A 166 21.85 -15.97 -1.15
C ARG A 166 22.59 -15.02 -0.22
N ARG A 167 23.51 -14.20 -0.77
CA ARG A 167 24.26 -13.21 0.02
C ARG A 167 23.34 -12.21 0.71
N THR A 168 22.33 -11.71 0.00
CA THR A 168 21.35 -10.76 0.56
C THR A 168 20.56 -11.40 1.70
N SER A 169 20.07 -12.64 1.52
CA SER A 169 19.32 -13.37 2.55
C SER A 169 20.18 -13.66 3.79
N GLU A 170 21.42 -14.11 3.61
CA GLU A 170 22.36 -14.35 4.71
C GLU A 170 22.67 -13.07 5.49
N ARG A 171 22.91 -11.96 4.78
CA ARG A 171 23.13 -10.64 5.37
C ARG A 171 21.92 -10.19 6.18
N GLN A 172 20.74 -10.18 5.57
CA GLN A 172 19.49 -9.77 6.22
C GLN A 172 19.19 -10.63 7.45
N ARG A 173 19.40 -11.96 7.37
CA ARG A 173 19.21 -12.86 8.51
C ARG A 173 20.12 -12.51 9.67
N LYS A 174 21.38 -12.16 9.40
CA LYS A 174 22.34 -11.73 10.44
C LYS A 174 21.91 -10.39 11.05
N GLU A 175 21.57 -9.41 10.22
CA GLU A 175 21.14 -8.07 10.65
C GLU A 175 19.88 -8.13 11.51
N PHE A 176 18.84 -8.83 11.06
CA PHE A 176 17.58 -8.94 11.79
C PHE A 176 17.71 -9.73 13.10
N ARG A 177 18.56 -10.76 13.14
CA ARG A 177 18.86 -11.45 14.43
C ARG A 177 19.56 -10.53 15.41
N LEU A 178 20.53 -9.75 14.94
CA LEU A 178 21.24 -8.80 15.78
C LEU A 178 20.29 -7.70 16.30
N ALA A 179 19.43 -7.18 15.43
CA ALA A 179 18.41 -6.21 15.80
C ALA A 179 17.43 -6.78 16.83
N ALA A 180 16.88 -7.98 16.57
CA ALA A 180 15.95 -8.64 17.48
C ALA A 180 16.56 -8.91 18.87
N ALA A 181 17.85 -9.21 18.94
CA ALA A 181 18.55 -9.45 20.21
C ALA A 181 18.88 -8.18 21.01
N ARG A 182 18.84 -7.00 20.37
CA ARG A 182 19.30 -5.72 20.96
C ARG A 182 18.20 -4.67 21.08
N MET A 183 17.13 -4.79 20.32
CA MET A 183 16.06 -3.81 20.33
C MET A 183 15.25 -3.90 21.62
N PRO A 184 14.99 -2.77 22.30
CA PRO A 184 14.07 -2.76 23.43
C PRO A 184 12.65 -3.11 22.98
N GLY A 185 11.85 -3.63 23.92
CA GLY A 185 10.46 -3.95 23.66
C GLY A 185 9.65 -2.69 23.32
N HIS A 186 8.58 -2.84 22.52
CA HIS A 186 7.76 -1.69 22.11
C HIS A 186 7.22 -0.89 23.31
N ARG A 187 6.79 -1.57 24.38
CA ARG A 187 6.34 -0.93 25.63
C ARG A 187 7.45 -0.12 26.30
N GLU A 188 8.67 -0.64 26.33
CA GLU A 188 9.82 0.04 26.96
C GLU A 188 10.13 1.35 26.23
N ILE A 189 10.09 1.33 24.88
CA ILE A 189 10.25 2.53 24.05
C ILE A 189 9.15 3.55 24.37
N LEU A 190 7.88 3.14 24.40
CA LEU A 190 6.76 4.04 24.68
C LEU A 190 6.86 4.68 26.06
N VAL A 191 7.24 3.90 27.08
CA VAL A 191 7.45 4.40 28.43
C VAL A 191 8.62 5.40 28.48
N ALA A 192 9.72 5.12 27.78
CA ALA A 192 10.85 6.03 27.70
C ALA A 192 10.47 7.36 27.02
N LEU A 193 9.72 7.32 25.91
CA LEU A 193 9.26 8.53 25.22
C LEU A 193 8.30 9.36 26.08
N HIS A 194 7.39 8.72 26.82
CA HIS A 194 6.44 9.44 27.68
C HIS A 194 7.11 10.08 28.91
N ARG A 195 8.25 9.55 29.35
CA ARG A 195 9.04 10.09 30.46
C ARG A 195 9.95 11.25 30.07
N GLN A 196 10.15 11.51 28.77
CA GLN A 196 10.89 12.69 28.33
C GLN A 196 10.00 13.93 28.48
N PRO A 197 10.46 14.99 29.17
CA PRO A 197 9.70 16.23 29.26
C PRO A 197 9.53 16.83 27.86
N ALA A 198 8.35 17.40 27.58
CA ALA A 198 7.97 17.95 26.27
C ALA A 198 8.94 19.00 25.70
N GLU A 199 9.81 19.56 26.54
CA GLU A 199 10.81 20.57 26.18
C GLU A 199 12.08 20.00 25.52
N SER A 200 12.39 18.70 25.68
CA SER A 200 13.63 18.12 25.11
C SER A 200 13.52 17.74 23.64
N VAL A 201 12.31 17.76 23.07
CA VAL A 201 12.05 17.61 21.64
C VAL A 201 11.50 18.96 21.21
N GLY A 202 12.27 19.77 20.47
CA GLY A 202 11.96 21.18 20.13
C GLY A 202 10.70 21.41 19.30
N VAL A 203 9.55 20.89 19.73
CA VAL A 203 8.22 21.07 19.18
C VAL A 203 7.47 21.99 20.14
N THR A 204 7.88 23.26 20.17
CA THR A 204 7.10 24.32 20.80
C THR A 204 5.90 24.64 19.90
N GLY A 205 4.78 23.92 20.09
CA GLY A 205 3.52 24.35 19.48
C GLY A 205 2.52 23.25 19.12
N TRP A 206 2.08 22.44 20.08
CA TRP A 206 0.70 21.97 20.02
C TRP A 206 -0.15 22.95 20.83
N ARG A 207 -0.85 23.85 20.14
CA ARG A 207 -1.90 24.66 20.78
C ARG A 207 -3.13 23.77 20.92
N SER A 208 -3.37 23.21 22.11
CA SER A 208 -4.70 22.76 22.47
C SER A 208 -5.57 24.00 22.63
N SER A 209 -6.54 24.20 21.74
CA SER A 209 -7.60 25.17 21.95
C SER A 209 -8.59 24.59 22.96
N GLU A 210 -8.28 24.65 24.25
CA GLU A 210 -9.32 24.65 25.28
C GLU A 210 -9.95 26.04 25.29
N THR A 211 -10.92 26.23 24.41
CA THR A 211 -11.92 27.30 24.55
C THR A 211 -13.28 26.73 24.16
N ALA A 212 -14.02 26.26 25.15
CA ALA A 212 -15.49 26.32 25.18
C ALA A 212 -16.01 25.86 26.54
N THR A 213 -16.31 26.80 27.43
CA THR A 213 -17.60 26.84 28.12
C THR A 213 -17.81 28.25 28.67
N ALA A 214 -19.07 28.68 28.57
CA ALA A 214 -19.58 30.03 28.75
C ALA A 214 -19.56 30.53 30.20
#